data_AF-A0A6I1DXD0-F1
#
_entry.id   AF-A0A6I1DXD0-F1
#
_cell.length_a   1.000
_cell.length_b   1.000
_cell.length_c   1.000
_cell.angle_alpha   90.00
_cell.angle_beta   90.00
_cell.angle_gamma   90.00
#
_symmetry.space_group_name_H-M   'P 1'
#
loop_
_entity.id
_entity.type
_entity.pdbx_description
1 polymer ?
#
loop_
_entity_poly.entity_id
_entity_poly.type
_entity_poly.pdbx_seq_one_letter_code
_entity_poly.pdbx_strand_id
1 'polypeptide(L)'
;FDGSFSDGHNDTYVSPSQIRRFALRNGDIVTGQVRSPKDQEKYYALLKIEAINYLPSDEIKNRPLFDNLTPLFPDEPIKLEYEPTKVTGRMLDLFSPVGKGQRALIVAPPRTGKTEL
;
A
#
# COMPACT_ATOMS: atom_id res chain seq x y z
N PHE A 1 -7.32 8.43 -9.80
CA PHE A 1 -7.42 7.25 -8.93
C PHE A 1 -8.68 7.41 -8.11
N ASP A 2 -9.79 6.82 -8.53
CA ASP A 2 -10.91 6.62 -7.61
C ASP A 2 -10.39 5.65 -6.54
N GLY A 3 -10.19 6.11 -5.31
CA GLY A 3 -9.55 5.37 -4.22
C GLY A 3 -10.32 4.12 -3.74
N SER A 4 -11.24 3.62 -4.55
CA SER A 4 -12.00 2.39 -4.34
C SER A 4 -11.41 1.29 -5.21
N PHE A 5 -10.86 0.23 -4.59
CA PHE A 5 -10.38 -0.98 -5.28
C PHE A 5 -11.55 -1.92 -5.66
N SER A 6 -12.62 -1.33 -6.19
CA SER A 6 -13.81 -2.04 -6.66
C SER A 6 -13.71 -2.34 -8.15
N ASP A 7 -14.32 -3.44 -8.59
CA ASP A 7 -14.36 -3.85 -10.00
C ASP A 7 -14.76 -2.69 -10.91
N GLY A 8 -13.84 -2.30 -11.79
CA GLY A 8 -13.96 -1.18 -12.69
C GLY A 8 -13.98 -1.63 -14.15
N HIS A 9 -14.63 -0.85 -15.01
CA HIS A 9 -14.57 -1.07 -16.47
C HIS A 9 -13.17 -0.82 -17.05
N ASN A 10 -12.33 -0.06 -16.34
CA ASN A 10 -10.96 0.23 -16.73
C ASN A 10 -9.94 -0.73 -16.11
N ASP A 11 -10.40 -1.81 -15.48
CA ASP A 11 -9.51 -2.82 -14.92
C ASP A 11 -8.71 -3.51 -16.02
N THR A 12 -7.47 -3.83 -15.68
CA THR A 12 -6.55 -4.51 -16.58
C THR A 12 -6.47 -5.99 -16.22
N TYR A 13 -6.77 -6.83 -17.20
CA TYR A 13 -6.58 -8.27 -17.13
C TYR A 13 -5.08 -8.61 -17.09
N VAL A 14 -4.73 -9.47 -16.13
CA VAL A 14 -3.39 -10.06 -15.98
C VAL A 14 -3.51 -11.57 -16.19
N SER A 15 -2.72 -12.10 -17.12
CA SER A 15 -2.79 -13.53 -17.45
C SER A 15 -2.16 -14.41 -16.34
N PRO A 16 -2.65 -15.65 -16.14
CA PRO A 16 -2.04 -16.60 -15.21
C PRO A 16 -0.55 -16.87 -15.48
N SER A 17 -0.14 -16.81 -16.75
CA SER A 17 1.26 -16.93 -17.16
C SER A 17 2.12 -15.78 -16.64
N GLN A 18 1.63 -14.55 -16.68
CA GLN A 18 2.33 -13.38 -16.11
C GLN A 18 2.38 -13.47 -14.58
N ILE A 19 1.28 -13.87 -13.93
CA ILE A 19 1.23 -14.06 -12.47
C ILE A 19 2.32 -15.05 -12.03
N ARG A 20 2.41 -16.22 -12.69
CA ARG A 20 3.43 -17.24 -12.38
C ARG A 20 4.85 -16.77 -12.71
N ARG A 21 5.05 -16.14 -13.87
CA ARG A 21 6.38 -15.72 -14.33
C ARG A 21 7.04 -14.70 -13.41
N PHE A 22 6.26 -13.77 -12.86
CA PHE A 22 6.74 -12.69 -11.99
C PHE A 22 6.45 -12.93 -10.50
N ALA A 23 5.91 -14.11 -10.14
CA ALA A 23 5.49 -14.43 -8.78
C ALA A 23 4.62 -13.34 -8.15
N LEU A 24 3.66 -12.82 -8.93
CA LEU A 24 2.74 -11.79 -8.50
C LEU A 24 1.82 -12.31 -7.39
N ARG A 25 1.49 -11.44 -6.46
CA ARG A 25 0.61 -11.70 -5.31
C ARG A 25 -0.48 -10.64 -5.27
N ASN A 26 -1.62 -10.97 -4.66
CA ASN A 26 -2.67 -9.96 -4.43
C ASN A 26 -2.10 -8.79 -3.61
N GLY A 27 -2.42 -7.57 -4.03
CA GLY A 27 -1.88 -6.34 -3.44
C GLY A 27 -0.62 -5.79 -4.12
N ASP A 28 -0.02 -6.52 -5.08
CA ASP A 28 1.07 -5.98 -5.88
C ASP A 28 0.58 -4.85 -6.79
N ILE A 29 1.33 -3.75 -6.79
CA ILE A 29 1.14 -2.63 -7.70
C ILE A 29 1.93 -2.93 -8.97
N VAL A 30 1.26 -3.12 -10.09
CA VAL A 30 1.91 -3.45 -11.36
C VAL A 30 1.83 -2.25 -12.29
N THR A 31 2.98 -1.84 -12.82
CA THR A 31 3.08 -0.78 -13.84
C THR A 31 3.61 -1.36 -15.13
N GLY A 32 3.01 -0.98 -16.25
CA GLY A 32 3.44 -1.45 -17.54
C GLY A 32 2.51 -1.07 -18.68
N GLN A 33 2.80 -1.63 -19.84
CA GLN A 33 2.06 -1.36 -21.07
C GLN A 33 0.80 -2.21 -21.14
N VAL A 34 -0.32 -1.56 -21.45
CA VAL A 34 -1.62 -2.21 -21.65
C VAL A 34 -2.06 -2.06 -23.10
N ARG A 35 -2.88 -3.01 -23.57
CA ARG A 35 -3.58 -2.89 -24.86
C ARG A 35 -5.08 -2.90 -24.65
N SER A 36 -5.79 -2.28 -25.58
CA SER A 36 -7.24 -2.33 -25.65
C SER A 36 -7.74 -3.78 -25.79
N PRO A 37 -8.94 -4.08 -25.26
CA PRO A 37 -9.61 -5.35 -25.49
C PRO A 37 -9.81 -5.59 -26.99
N LYS A 38 -9.68 -6.85 -27.42
CA LYS A 38 -10.17 -7.31 -28.73
C LYS A 38 -11.68 -7.57 -28.68
N ASP A 39 -12.30 -7.85 -29.83
CA ASP A 39 -13.77 -8.03 -29.96
C ASP A 39 -14.40 -9.05 -28.98
N GLN A 40 -13.63 -10.01 -28.45
CA GLN A 40 -14.10 -11.02 -27.49
C GLN A 40 -13.64 -10.76 -26.04
N GLU A 41 -12.90 -9.69 -25.77
CA GLU A 41 -12.35 -9.37 -24.45
C GLU A 41 -13.11 -8.19 -23.83
N LYS A 42 -13.40 -8.28 -22.53
CA LYS A 42 -14.09 -7.22 -21.78
C LYS A 42 -13.15 -6.15 -21.21
N TYR A 43 -11.90 -6.53 -20.93
CA TYR A 43 -10.95 -5.73 -20.17
C TYR A 43 -9.70 -5.40 -21.00
N TYR A 44 -9.01 -4.32 -20.65
CA TYR A 44 -7.65 -4.07 -21.15
C TYR A 44 -6.75 -5.24 -20.76
N ALA A 45 -5.77 -5.59 -21.59
CA ALA A 45 -4.85 -6.67 -21.28
C ALA A 45 -3.44 -6.14 -21.05
N LEU A 46 -2.78 -6.60 -20.00
CA LEU A 46 -1.38 -6.27 -19.72
C LEU A 46 -0.46 -6.92 -20.76
N LEU A 47 0.28 -6.11 -21.51
CA LEU A 47 1.25 -6.57 -22.51
C LEU A 47 2.61 -6.87 -21.88
N LYS A 48 3.15 -5.89 -21.15
CA LYS A 48 4.50 -5.93 -20.61
C LYS A 48 4.52 -5.28 -19.23
N ILE A 49 5.15 -5.96 -18.28
CA ILE A 49 5.43 -5.42 -16.95
C ILE A 49 6.75 -4.63 -17.03
N GLU A 50 6.74 -3.42 -16.50
CA GLU A 50 7.92 -2.56 -16.38
C GLU A 50 8.41 -2.51 -14.93
N ALA A 51 7.47 -2.35 -13.99
CA ALA A 51 7.75 -2.32 -12.56
C ALA A 51 6.66 -3.04 -11.76
N ILE A 52 7.04 -3.57 -10.60
CA ILE A 52 6.12 -4.11 -9.61
C ILE A 52 6.52 -3.50 -8.25
N ASN A 53 5.56 -2.99 -7.48
CA ASN A 53 5.79 -2.27 -6.22
C ASN A 53 6.86 -1.18 -6.32
N TYR A 54 6.82 -0.42 -7.43
CA TYR A 54 7.76 0.67 -7.74
C TYR A 54 9.22 0.24 -7.97
N LEU A 55 9.49 -1.07 -8.05
CA LEU A 55 10.81 -1.62 -8.33
C LEU A 55 10.85 -2.28 -9.71
N PRO A 56 12.03 -2.32 -10.37
CA PRO A 56 12.22 -3.07 -11.60
C PRO A 56 11.81 -4.54 -11.43
N SER A 57 11.15 -5.09 -12.45
CA SER A 57 10.57 -6.44 -12.37
C SER A 57 11.57 -7.57 -12.06
N ASP A 58 12.86 -7.34 -12.30
CA ASP A 58 13.93 -8.31 -12.09
C ASP A 58 14.34 -8.44 -10.61
N GLU A 59 14.09 -7.43 -9.79
CA GLU A 59 14.52 -7.38 -8.37
C GLU A 59 13.57 -8.15 -7.43
N ILE A 60 12.44 -8.61 -7.93
CA ILE A 60 11.29 -8.98 -7.09
C ILE A 60 11.23 -10.47 -6.76
N LYS A 61 11.98 -11.29 -7.50
CA LYS A 61 11.97 -12.76 -7.37
C LYS A 61 12.33 -13.25 -5.96
N ASN A 62 13.14 -12.49 -5.23
CA ASN A 62 13.69 -12.92 -3.94
C ASN A 62 13.02 -12.26 -2.72
N ARG A 63 11.89 -11.58 -2.89
CA ARG A 63 11.21 -10.95 -1.75
C ARG A 63 10.60 -12.00 -0.80
N PRO A 64 10.81 -11.89 0.52
CA PRO A 64 10.16 -12.77 1.48
C PRO A 64 8.63 -12.64 1.44
N LEU A 65 7.93 -13.63 1.97
CA LEU A 65 6.51 -13.48 2.30
C LEU A 65 6.39 -12.63 3.56
N PHE A 66 5.37 -11.77 3.64
CA PHE A 66 5.14 -10.93 4.81
C PHE A 66 5.02 -11.77 6.09
N ASP A 67 4.32 -12.91 6.03
CA ASP A 67 4.13 -13.83 7.15
C ASP A 67 5.43 -14.49 7.63
N ASN A 68 6.49 -14.49 6.82
CA ASN A 68 7.79 -15.06 7.17
C ASN A 68 8.73 -14.01 7.80
N LEU A 69 8.33 -12.74 7.86
CA LEU A 69 9.12 -11.69 8.50
C LEU A 69 9.11 -11.88 10.02
N THR A 70 10.25 -11.67 10.66
CA THR A 70 10.33 -11.67 12.13
C THR A 70 9.64 -10.43 12.67
N PRO A 71 8.61 -10.56 13.53
CA PRO A 71 8.00 -9.39 14.15
C PRO A 71 8.97 -8.78 15.15
N LEU A 72 9.19 -7.48 15.05
CA LEU A 72 10.04 -6.71 15.96
C LEU A 72 9.20 -5.60 16.62
N PHE A 73 9.61 -5.19 17.81
CA PHE A 73 9.09 -3.97 18.41
C PHE A 73 9.60 -2.77 17.62
N PRO A 74 8.81 -1.67 17.55
CA PRO A 74 9.27 -0.44 16.92
C PRO A 74 10.56 0.08 17.58
N ASP A 75 11.59 0.27 16.78
CA ASP A 75 12.89 0.82 17.18
C ASP A 75 13.09 2.25 16.65
N GLU A 76 12.42 2.60 15.55
CA GLU A 76 12.46 3.93 14.96
C GLU A 76 11.18 4.73 15.28
N PRO A 77 11.29 5.87 16.01
CA PRO A 77 10.15 6.73 16.31
C PRO A 77 9.71 7.53 15.07
N ILE A 78 8.40 7.75 14.96
CA ILE A 78 7.79 8.67 14.00
C ILE A 78 7.53 9.98 14.73
N LYS A 79 8.19 11.06 14.31
CA LYS A 79 7.97 12.38 14.89
C LYS A 79 6.65 12.97 14.39
N LEU A 80 5.70 13.19 15.30
CA LEU A 80 4.38 13.74 14.98
C LEU A 80 4.32 15.26 15.16
N GLU A 81 5.20 15.86 15.95
CA GLU A 81 5.35 17.32 16.02
C GLU A 81 5.84 17.87 14.67
N TYR A 82 5.00 18.69 14.02
CA TYR A 82 5.31 19.32 12.74
C TYR A 82 5.37 20.86 12.79
N GLU A 83 4.61 21.50 13.69
CA GLU A 83 4.58 22.96 13.85
C GLU A 83 4.52 23.36 15.32
N PRO A 84 5.26 24.40 15.77
CA PRO A 84 5.30 24.81 17.18
C PRO A 84 3.94 25.24 17.76
N THR A 85 3.06 25.78 16.91
CA THR A 85 1.70 26.24 17.27
C THR A 85 0.69 25.09 17.31
N LYS A 86 1.02 23.94 16.71
CA LYS A 86 0.14 22.77 16.60
C LYS A 86 0.51 21.75 17.68
N VAL A 87 -0.14 21.89 18.83
CA VAL A 87 0.23 21.16 20.04
C VAL A 87 -0.08 19.66 19.99
N THR A 88 -1.02 19.21 19.17
CA THR A 88 -1.50 17.82 19.14
C THR A 88 -0.38 16.80 18.90
N GLY A 89 0.41 16.98 17.83
CA GLY A 89 1.52 16.08 17.50
C GLY A 89 2.57 16.02 18.61
N ARG A 90 2.90 17.17 19.22
CA ARG A 90 3.82 17.24 20.37
C ARG A 90 3.29 16.53 21.61
N MET A 91 1.99 16.63 21.89
CA MET A 91 1.38 15.90 23.00
C MET A 91 1.43 14.39 22.75
N LEU A 92 1.19 13.93 21.52
CA LEU A 92 1.33 12.52 21.17
C LEU A 92 2.78 12.04 21.32
N ASP A 93 3.76 12.79 20.81
CA ASP A 93 5.17 12.45 20.93
C ASP A 93 5.63 12.32 22.40
N LEU A 94 5.08 13.14 23.31
CA LEU A 94 5.43 13.13 24.74
C LEU A 94 4.75 12.03 25.55
N PHE A 95 3.46 11.77 25.32
CA PHE A 95 2.67 10.87 26.17
C PHE A 95 2.43 9.49 25.56
N SER A 96 2.40 9.39 24.23
CA SER A 96 2.06 8.18 23.49
C SER A 96 2.91 8.07 22.21
N PRO A 97 4.25 7.95 22.33
CA PRO A 97 5.14 7.94 21.18
C PRO A 97 4.78 6.82 20.20
N VAL A 98 4.77 7.15 18.90
CA VAL A 98 4.43 6.21 17.82
C VAL A 98 5.69 5.87 17.05
N GLY A 99 5.94 4.57 16.84
CA GLY A 99 7.08 4.08 16.05
C GLY A 99 6.66 3.37 14.75
N LYS A 100 7.63 3.07 13.88
CA LYS A 100 7.38 2.28 12.68
C LYS A 100 6.95 0.86 13.04
N GLY A 101 5.80 0.43 12.54
CA GLY A 101 5.19 -0.86 12.90
C GLY A 101 4.33 -0.82 14.17
N GLN A 102 4.11 0.36 14.78
CA GLN A 102 3.22 0.51 15.93
C GLN A 102 1.78 0.11 15.61
N ARG A 103 1.14 -0.60 16.54
CA ARG A 103 -0.29 -0.90 16.51
C ARG A 103 -0.95 -0.10 17.64
N ALA A 104 -1.72 0.92 17.28
CA ALA A 104 -2.36 1.83 18.22
C ALA A 104 -3.87 1.86 18.01
N LEU A 105 -4.58 2.27 19.06
CA LEU A 105 -6.03 2.47 19.05
C LEU A 105 -6.32 3.85 19.62
N ILE A 106 -7.02 4.68 18.84
CA ILE A 106 -7.53 5.98 19.30
C ILE A 106 -8.95 5.75 19.82
N VAL A 107 -9.14 5.88 21.12
CA VAL A 107 -10.44 5.73 21.77
C VAL A 107 -11.04 7.11 21.99
N ALA A 108 -12.16 7.40 21.33
CA ALA A 108 -12.78 8.71 21.37
C ALA A 108 -14.32 8.61 21.25
N PRO A 109 -15.11 9.19 22.17
CA PRO A 109 -16.56 9.32 22.04
C PRO A 109 -16.98 10.15 20.82
N PRO A 110 -18.25 10.10 20.37
CA PRO A 110 -18.74 10.94 19.29
C PRO A 110 -18.50 12.44 19.56
N ARG A 111 -18.12 13.20 18.52
CA ARG A 111 -17.92 14.67 18.54
C ARG A 111 -16.78 15.18 19.44
N THR A 112 -15.73 14.39 19.64
CA THR A 112 -14.56 14.74 20.47
C THR A 112 -13.31 15.12 19.68
N GLY A 113 -13.44 15.47 18.39
CA GLY A 113 -12.31 15.93 17.58
C GLY A 113 -11.47 14.83 16.92
N LYS A 114 -11.96 13.57 16.87
CA LYS A 114 -11.25 12.43 16.23
C LYS A 114 -10.81 12.65 14.78
N THR A 115 -11.43 13.58 14.07
CA THR A 115 -11.13 13.90 12.66
C THR A 115 -10.04 14.97 12.55
N GLU A 116 -9.85 15.78 13.59
CA GLU A 116 -8.82 16.83 13.65
C GLU A 116 -7.50 16.33 14.25
N LEU A 117 -7.56 15.25 15.04
CA LEU A 117 -6.41 14.54 15.59
C LEU A 117 -5.67 13.79 14.48
#